data_AF-A0A812A056-F1
#
_entry.id   AF-A0A812A056-F1
#
_cell.length_a   1.000
_cell.length_b   1.000
_cell.length_c   1.000
_cell.angle_alpha   90.00
_cell.angle_beta   90.00
_cell.angle_gamma   90.00
#
_symmetry.space_group_name_H-M   'P 1'
#
loop_
_entity.id
_entity.type
_entity.pdbx_description
1 polymer ?
#
loop_
_entity_poly.entity_id
_entity_poly.type
_entity_poly.pdbx_seq_one_letter_code
_entity_poly.pdbx_strand_id
1 'polypeptide(L)'
;MGARDSISVATLAIYPFLPAAALYIKNLNIGVTEVTTSPVFENIIQKSMADITGAIHGTLSRAQKKDITESEMQLLSYPITRIILSCIDNPHLTRLQSQNITTDQSSYQ
;
A
#
# COMPACT_ATOMS: atom_id res chain seq x y z
N MET A 1 26.42 16.95 10.29
CA MET A 1 25.17 17.17 9.54
C MET A 1 25.17 16.18 8.37
N GLY A 2 24.83 14.92 8.61
CA GLY A 2 25.05 13.82 7.66
C GLY A 2 23.81 13.53 6.81
N ALA A 3 24.01 13.30 5.52
CA ALA A 3 22.99 12.88 4.56
C ALA A 3 22.11 11.78 5.16
N ARG A 4 20.83 12.09 5.40
CA ARG A 4 19.83 11.06 5.72
C ARG A 4 19.22 10.65 4.40
N ASP A 5 19.53 9.43 3.99
CA ASP A 5 18.99 8.78 2.80
C ASP A 5 17.48 8.99 2.74
N SER A 6 17.01 9.74 1.75
CA SER A 6 15.59 9.85 1.47
C SER A 6 15.13 8.47 0.97
N ILE A 7 14.36 7.75 1.80
CA ILE A 7 13.80 6.44 1.44
C ILE A 7 12.99 6.60 0.15
N SER A 8 13.29 5.79 -0.87
CA SER A 8 12.61 5.91 -2.17
C SER A 8 11.14 5.53 -2.07
N VAL A 9 10.31 6.12 -2.92
CA VAL A 9 8.87 5.79 -3.00
C VAL A 9 8.63 4.31 -3.30
N ALA A 10 9.48 3.69 -4.13
CA ALA A 10 9.41 2.26 -4.40
C ALA A 10 9.64 1.42 -3.12
N THR A 11 10.54 1.85 -2.24
CA THR A 11 10.77 1.20 -0.95
C THR A 11 9.61 1.41 0.00
N LEU A 12 9.08 2.64 0.08
CA LEU A 12 7.88 2.94 0.88
C LEU A 12 6.67 2.15 0.40
N ALA A 13 6.54 1.94 -0.91
CA ALA A 13 5.48 1.13 -1.49
C ALA A 13 5.57 -0.32 -1.05
N ILE A 14 6.76 -0.93 -0.89
CA ILE A 14 6.86 -2.29 -0.33
C ILE A 14 6.49 -2.30 1.16
N TYR A 15 6.91 -1.28 1.90
CA TYR A 15 6.77 -1.18 3.34
C TYR A 15 5.86 -0.01 3.76
N PRO A 16 4.55 -0.06 3.41
CA PRO A 16 3.64 1.08 3.59
C PRO A 16 3.27 1.32 5.06
N PHE A 17 3.70 0.44 5.97
CA PHE A 17 3.54 0.57 7.42
C PHE A 17 4.65 1.38 8.09
N LEU A 18 5.69 1.78 7.36
CA LEU A 18 6.76 2.61 7.92
C LEU A 18 6.24 4.03 8.26
N PRO A 19 6.72 4.67 9.34
CA PRO A 19 6.38 6.06 9.64
C PRO A 19 6.71 7.02 8.49
N ALA A 20 7.79 6.73 7.73
CA ALA A 20 8.17 7.48 6.54
C ALA A 20 7.12 7.39 5.42
N ALA A 21 6.44 6.25 5.27
CA ALA A 21 5.37 6.07 4.29
C ALA A 21 4.15 6.94 4.65
N ALA A 22 3.76 6.95 5.94
CA ALA A 22 2.69 7.80 6.42
C ALA A 22 3.01 9.29 6.25
N LEU A 23 4.25 9.70 6.51
CA LEU A 23 4.71 11.07 6.30
C LEU A 23 4.70 11.46 4.81
N TYR A 24 5.13 10.55 3.93
CA TYR A 24 5.09 10.77 2.48
C TYR A 24 3.65 11.05 2.01
N ILE A 25 2.71 10.16 2.34
CA ILE A 25 1.30 10.29 1.94
C ILE A 25 0.69 11.58 2.51
N LYS A 26 1.00 11.91 3.78
CA LYS A 26 0.52 13.16 4.40
C LYS A 26 0.98 14.39 3.61
N ASN A 27 2.21 14.38 3.10
CA ASN A 27 2.77 15.49 2.35
C ASN A 27 2.20 15.63 0.93
N LEU A 28 1.55 14.59 0.39
CA LEU A 28 0.80 14.68 -0.87
C LEU A 28 -0.44 15.57 -0.76
N ASN A 29 -0.89 15.88 0.47
CA ASN A 29 -2.02 16.76 0.75
C ASN A 29 -3.32 16.36 0.01
N ILE A 30 -3.53 15.05 -0.14
CA ILE A 30 -4.70 14.48 -0.80
C ILE A 30 -5.95 14.73 0.06
N GLY A 31 -6.96 15.36 -0.53
CA GLY A 31 -8.24 15.63 0.12
C GLY A 31 -9.22 14.46 0.01
N VAL A 32 -10.17 14.36 0.95
CA VAL A 32 -11.24 13.33 0.89
C VAL A 32 -12.04 13.42 -0.41
N THR A 33 -12.37 14.64 -0.86
CA THR A 33 -13.08 14.85 -2.13
C THR A 33 -12.30 14.23 -3.29
N GLU A 34 -10.99 14.45 -3.34
CA GLU A 34 -10.12 13.90 -4.37
C GLU A 34 -10.12 12.37 -4.39
N VAL A 35 -10.07 11.74 -3.21
CA VAL A 35 -10.16 10.27 -3.08
C VAL A 35 -11.46 9.72 -3.68
N THR A 36 -12.56 10.47 -3.57
CA THR A 36 -13.89 10.01 -4.01
C THR A 36 -14.25 10.36 -5.46
N THR A 37 -13.61 11.38 -6.04
CA THR A 37 -14.00 11.90 -7.37
C THR A 37 -12.93 11.76 -8.43
N SER A 38 -11.67 11.52 -8.06
CA SER A 38 -10.57 11.43 -9.02
C SER A 38 -10.51 10.04 -9.66
N PRO A 39 -10.42 9.95 -11.00
CA PRO A 39 -10.26 8.67 -11.71
C PRO A 39 -9.01 7.88 -11.29
N VAL A 40 -7.97 8.57 -10.79
CA VAL A 40 -6.76 7.91 -10.29
C VAL A 40 -7.10 7.01 -9.10
N PHE A 41 -8.00 7.46 -8.22
CA PHE A 41 -8.42 6.70 -7.06
C PHE A 41 -9.37 5.55 -7.40
N GLU A 42 -10.09 5.60 -8.52
CA GLU A 42 -10.85 4.44 -9.01
C GLU A 42 -9.92 3.25 -9.25
N ASN A 43 -8.80 3.47 -9.94
CA ASN A 43 -7.78 2.43 -10.18
C ASN A 43 -7.14 1.96 -8.87
N ILE A 44 -6.85 2.87 -7.95
CA ILE A 44 -6.27 2.53 -6.64
C ILE A 44 -7.27 1.69 -5.82
N ILE A 45 -8.56 2.01 -5.86
CA ILE A 45 -9.63 1.26 -5.17
C ILE A 45 -9.75 -0.15 -5.77
N GLN A 46 -9.82 -0.26 -7.11
CA GLN A 46 -9.86 -1.57 -7.77
C GLN A 46 -8.65 -2.44 -7.41
N LYS A 47 -7.46 -1.84 -7.41
CA LYS A 47 -6.25 -2.52 -6.97
C LYS A 47 -6.31 -2.91 -5.50
N SER A 48 -6.82 -2.04 -4.64
CA SER A 48 -6.99 -2.30 -3.20
C SER A 48 -7.91 -3.50 -2.94
N MET A 49 -8.99 -3.63 -3.72
CA MET A 49 -9.88 -4.78 -3.69
C MET A 49 -9.20 -6.06 -4.17
N ALA A 50 -8.44 -5.98 -5.27
CA ALA A 50 -7.66 -7.12 -5.77
C ALA A 50 -6.60 -7.57 -4.76
N ASP A 51 -5.93 -6.63 -4.08
CA ASP A 51 -4.95 -6.93 -3.02
C ASP A 51 -5.62 -7.61 -1.81
N ILE A 52 -6.86 -7.23 -1.45
CA ILE A 52 -7.65 -7.91 -0.40
C ILE A 52 -7.96 -9.35 -0.81
N THR A 53 -8.50 -9.56 -2.01
CA THR A 53 -8.82 -10.88 -2.54
C THR A 53 -7.57 -11.76 -2.63
N GLY A 54 -6.45 -11.22 -3.13
CA GLY A 54 -5.17 -11.91 -3.18
C GLY A 54 -4.66 -12.31 -1.80
N ALA A 55 -4.79 -11.43 -0.80
CA ALA A 55 -4.38 -11.75 0.57
C ALA A 55 -5.23 -12.87 1.20
N ILE A 56 -6.53 -12.89 0.92
CA ILE A 56 -7.44 -13.97 1.36
C ILE A 56 -7.01 -15.31 0.77
N HIS A 57 -6.60 -15.31 -0.49
CA HIS A 57 -6.17 -16.53 -1.20
C HIS A 57 -4.68 -16.86 -1.03
N GLY A 58 -3.91 -16.06 -0.28
CA GLY A 58 -2.46 -16.26 -0.12
C GLY A 58 -1.64 -15.99 -1.38
N THR A 59 -2.18 -15.23 -2.34
CA THR A 59 -1.55 -14.90 -3.63
C THR A 59 -1.09 -13.44 -3.72
N LEU A 60 -1.20 -12.68 -2.63
CA LEU A 60 -0.73 -11.30 -2.59
C LEU A 60 0.80 -11.27 -2.69
N SER A 61 1.32 -10.67 -3.76
CA SER A 61 2.73 -10.33 -3.91
C SER A 61 2.90 -8.83 -4.07
N ARG A 62 3.96 -8.30 -3.44
CA ARG A 62 4.28 -6.87 -3.47
C ARG A 62 5.66 -6.66 -4.08
N ALA A 63 5.71 -6.70 -5.41
CA ALA A 63 6.93 -6.42 -6.15
C ALA A 63 7.26 -4.92 -6.15
N GLN A 64 8.56 -4.60 -6.19
CA GLN A 64 9.02 -3.25 -6.50
C GLN A 64 8.57 -2.85 -7.90
N LYS A 65 8.04 -1.64 -8.01
CA LYS A 65 7.74 -1.02 -9.30
C LYS A 65 8.90 -0.11 -9.68
N LYS A 66 9.29 -0.17 -10.96
CA LYS A 66 10.35 0.70 -11.50
C LYS A 66 9.84 2.12 -11.72
N ASP A 67 8.55 2.25 -12.03
CA ASP A 67 7.90 3.54 -12.24
C ASP A 67 7.49 4.19 -10.90
N ILE A 68 7.73 5.49 -10.79
CA ILE A 68 7.43 6.26 -9.58
C ILE A 68 5.91 6.36 -9.38
N THR A 69 5.16 6.63 -10.43
CA THR A 69 3.69 6.73 -10.39
C THR A 69 3.08 5.40 -9.97
N GLU A 70 3.56 4.29 -10.52
CA GLU A 70 3.11 2.94 -10.11
C GLU A 70 3.41 2.66 -8.64
N SER A 71 4.59 3.08 -8.16
CA SER A 71 4.97 2.94 -6.76
C SER A 71 4.10 3.79 -5.84
N GLU A 72 3.76 5.01 -6.25
CA GLU A 72 2.83 5.88 -5.51
C GLU A 72 1.42 5.30 -5.47
N MET A 73 0.90 4.79 -6.59
CA MET A 73 -0.40 4.10 -6.62
C MET A 73 -0.41 2.89 -5.69
N GLN A 74 0.67 2.11 -5.67
CA GLN A 74 0.81 0.95 -4.78
C GLN A 74 0.97 1.36 -3.31
N LEU A 75 1.59 2.50 -3.03
CA LEU A 75 1.69 3.07 -1.69
C LEU A 75 0.32 3.55 -1.21
N LEU A 76 -0.43 4.26 -2.06
CA LEU A 76 -1.78 4.77 -1.79
C LEU A 76 -2.83 3.65 -1.70
N SER A 77 -2.61 2.48 -2.32
CA SER A 77 -3.52 1.35 -2.14
C SER A 77 -3.61 0.88 -0.69
N TYR A 78 -2.51 1.01 0.07
CA TYR A 78 -2.47 0.55 1.47
C TYR A 78 -3.51 1.23 2.39
N PRO A 79 -3.56 2.59 2.52
CA PRO A 79 -4.57 3.23 3.36
C PRO A 79 -6.01 2.95 2.87
N ILE A 80 -6.24 2.88 1.55
CA ILE A 80 -7.57 2.56 1.00
C ILE A 80 -7.99 1.14 1.37
N THR A 81 -7.10 0.18 1.20
CA THR A 81 -7.29 -1.19 1.65
C THR A 81 -7.60 -1.26 3.15
N ARG A 82 -6.92 -0.48 3.99
CA ARG A 82 -7.19 -0.43 5.44
C ARG A 82 -8.58 0.12 5.76
N ILE A 83 -9.04 1.12 5.03
CA ILE A 83 -10.41 1.65 5.14
C ILE A 83 -11.42 0.56 4.76
N ILE A 84 -11.25 -0.09 3.60
CA ILE A 84 -12.15 -1.15 3.14
C ILE A 84 -12.22 -2.29 4.16
N LEU A 85 -11.06 -2.75 4.67
CA LEU A 85 -11.03 -3.80 5.69
C LEU A 85 -11.73 -3.39 6.99
N SER A 86 -11.62 -2.13 7.40
CA SER A 86 -12.31 -1.63 8.60
C SER A 86 -13.84 -1.71 8.46
N CYS A 87 -14.36 -1.63 7.23
CA CYS A 87 -15.79 -1.76 6.94
C CYS A 87 -16.27 -3.22 6.92
N ILE A 88 -15.37 -4.20 6.81
CA ILE A 88 -15.72 -5.63 6.68
C ILE A 88 -15.76 -6.34 8.06
N ASP A 89 -15.37 -5.66 9.14
CA ASP A 89 -15.36 -6.13 10.55
C ASP A 89 -14.90 -7.60 10.73
N ASN A 90 -13.81 -7.96 10.04
CA ASN A 90 -13.21 -9.29 10.13
C ASN A 90 -11.73 -9.17 10.57
N PRO A 91 -11.44 -9.36 11.88
CA PRO A 91 -10.08 -9.20 12.44
C PRO A 91 -9.03 -10.12 11.78
N HIS A 92 -9.45 -11.25 11.21
CA HIS A 92 -8.55 -12.21 10.57
C HIS A 92 -7.96 -11.65 9.26
N LEU A 93 -8.75 -10.87 8.51
CA LEU A 93 -8.33 -10.29 7.23
C LEU A 93 -7.28 -9.19 7.41
N THR A 94 -7.41 -8.38 8.46
CA THR A 94 -6.43 -7.33 8.82
C THR A 94 -5.05 -7.94 9.14
N ARG A 95 -5.03 -9.09 9.81
CA ARG A 95 -3.81 -9.82 10.13
C ARG A 95 -3.17 -10.43 8.87
N LEU A 96 -3.95 -11.11 8.04
CA LEU A 96 -3.45 -11.74 6.81
C LEU A 96 -2.80 -10.74 5.86
N GLN A 97 -3.38 -9.56 5.70
CA GLN A 97 -2.75 -8.54 4.86
C GLN A 97 -1.41 -8.07 5.39
N SER A 98 -1.30 -7.87 6.71
CA SER A 98 -0.03 -7.45 7.32
C SER A 98 1.05 -8.53 7.22
N GLN A 99 0.67 -9.82 7.30
CA GLN A 99 1.59 -10.96 7.26
C GLN A 99 2.06 -11.32 5.84
N ASN A 100 1.18 -11.30 4.85
CA ASN A 100 1.58 -11.60 3.46
C ASN A 100 2.57 -10.56 2.90
N ILE A 101 2.58 -9.33 3.43
CA ILE A 101 3.59 -8.31 3.08
C ILE A 101 4.99 -8.70 3.59
N THR A 102 5.10 -9.47 4.67
CA THR A 102 6.39 -9.88 5.25
C THR A 102 6.99 -11.17 4.66
N THR A 103 6.19 -12.01 4.01
CA THR A 103 6.63 -13.36 3.57
C THR A 103 7.32 -13.38 2.20
N ASP A 104 7.21 -12.31 1.40
CA ASP A 104 7.77 -12.23 0.02
C ASP A 104 9.31 -12.06 -0.02
N GLN A 105 10.00 -12.15 1.12
CA GLN A 105 11.47 -12.09 1.22
C GLN A 105 12.16 -13.46 1.34
N SER A 106 11.41 -14.57 1.36
CA SER A 106 12.00 -15.91 1.55
C SER A 106 12.23 -16.71 0.25
N SER A 107 11.99 -16.12 -0.93
CA SER A 107 12.10 -16.80 -2.23
C SER A 107 13.30 -16.36 -3.08
N TYR A 108 14.27 -15.67 -2.49
CA TYR A 108 15.59 -15.45 -3.09
C TYR A 108 16.68 -15.95 -2.13
N GLN A 109 16.85 -17.27 -2.08
CA GLN A 109 18.15 -17.91 -1.83
C GLN A 109 18.50 -18.74 -3.06
#